data_AF-A0A940HFS2-F1
#
_entry.id   AF-A0A940HFS2-F1
#
_cell.length_a   1.000
_cell.length_b   1.000
_cell.length_c   1.000
_cell.angle_alpha   90.00
_cell.angle_beta   90.00
_cell.angle_gamma   90.00
#
_symmetry.space_group_name_H-M   'P 1'
#
loop_
_entity.id
_entity.type
_entity.pdbx_description
1 polymer ?
#
loop_
_entity_poly.entity_id
_entity_poly.type
_entity_poly.pdbx_seq_one_letter_code
_entity_poly.pdbx_strand_id
1 'polypeptide(L)'
;MKYTIIYLACLLLCGSTACKKDQLERFDDEGSGNSIYFPMAENTNNLDYSFGYDKEPVQTVTLRVPVRIIGSAVEKDRPYKLVIADSSTMKKDLDYKILDAERVIRKGTVSDTLAIQLN
;
A
#
# COMPACT_ATOMS: atom_id res chain seq x y z
N MET A 1 -45.97 -48.23 5.75
CA MET A 1 -45.07 -48.21 4.59
C MET A 1 -45.27 -46.99 3.69
N LYS A 2 -46.51 -46.61 3.31
CA LYS A 2 -46.75 -45.39 2.48
C LYS A 2 -46.31 -44.08 3.14
N TYR A 3 -46.60 -43.88 4.42
CA TYR A 3 -46.22 -42.65 5.14
C TYR A 3 -44.71 -42.56 5.43
N THR A 4 -44.05 -43.70 5.62
CA THR A 4 -42.61 -43.78 5.87
C THR A 4 -41.79 -43.24 4.69
N ILE A 5 -42.25 -43.51 3.46
CA ILE A 5 -41.63 -42.98 2.23
C ILE A 5 -41.83 -41.46 2.13
N ILE A 6 -42.99 -40.95 2.56
CA ILE A 6 -43.30 -39.50 2.55
C ILE A 6 -42.41 -38.76 3.56
N TYR A 7 -42.21 -39.29 4.77
CA TYR A 7 -41.32 -38.68 5.76
C TYR A 7 -39.85 -38.70 5.31
N LEU A 8 -39.41 -39.78 4.66
CA LEU A 8 -38.06 -39.87 4.11
C LEU A 8 -37.82 -38.89 2.96
N ALA A 9 -38.83 -38.70 2.10
CA ALA A 9 -38.77 -37.73 1.00
C ALA A 9 -38.74 -36.27 1.53
N CYS A 10 -39.54 -35.95 2.56
CA CYS A 10 -39.50 -34.62 3.20
C CYS A 10 -38.15 -34.34 3.86
N LEU A 11 -37.54 -35.33 4.53
CA LEU A 11 -36.23 -35.18 5.15
C LEU A 11 -35.13 -34.91 4.11
N LEU A 12 -35.22 -35.55 2.94
CA LEU A 12 -34.27 -35.37 1.84
C LEU A 12 -34.39 -33.97 1.20
N LEU A 13 -35.63 -33.46 1.03
CA LEU A 13 -35.92 -32.13 0.49
C LEU A 13 -35.49 -30.99 1.42
N CYS A 14 -35.53 -31.20 2.74
CA CYS A 14 -35.03 -30.21 3.71
C CYS A 14 -33.49 -30.16 3.78
N GLY A 15 -32.77 -31.14 3.26
CA GLY A 15 -31.30 -31.18 3.25
C GLY A 15 -30.65 -30.39 2.10
N SER A 16 -31.40 -30.10 1.02
CA SER A 16 -30.87 -29.41 -0.18
C SER A 16 -30.83 -27.89 -0.09
N THR A 17 -31.33 -27.28 0.99
CA THR A 17 -31.25 -25.83 1.25
C THR A 17 -30.08 -25.44 2.16
N ALA A 18 -29.03 -26.26 2.20
CA ALA A 18 -27.80 -25.90 2.90
C ALA A 18 -27.26 -24.59 2.31
N CYS A 19 -27.24 -23.55 3.14
CA CYS A 19 -26.72 -22.23 2.79
C CYS A 19 -25.29 -22.41 2.27
N LYS A 20 -25.08 -22.21 0.96
CA LYS A 20 -23.74 -22.19 0.40
C LYS A 20 -23.03 -21.01 1.06
N LYS A 21 -21.91 -21.26 1.73
CA LYS A 21 -21.00 -20.17 2.09
C LYS A 21 -20.52 -19.60 0.76
N ASP A 22 -20.95 -18.37 0.47
CA ASP A 22 -20.38 -17.63 -0.65
C ASP A 22 -18.87 -17.59 -0.47
N GLN A 23 -18.14 -17.72 -1.58
CA GLN A 23 -16.70 -17.57 -1.52
C GLN A 23 -16.41 -16.16 -1.02
N LEU A 24 -15.52 -16.06 -0.03
CA LEU A 24 -15.00 -14.77 0.40
C LEU A 24 -14.40 -14.08 -0.82
N GLU A 25 -14.86 -12.86 -1.09
CA GLU A 25 -14.23 -12.00 -2.08
C GLU A 25 -12.75 -11.88 -1.73
N ARG A 26 -11.90 -12.36 -2.63
CA ARG A 26 -10.46 -12.14 -2.52
C ARG A 26 -10.19 -10.72 -2.95
N PHE A 27 -9.13 -10.13 -2.40
CA PHE A 27 -8.65 -8.83 -2.85
C PHE A 27 -8.43 -8.86 -4.36
N ASP A 28 -9.09 -7.95 -5.07
CA ASP A 28 -8.96 -7.79 -6.51
C ASP A 28 -7.77 -6.88 -6.81
N ASP A 29 -6.61 -7.48 -7.07
CA ASP A 29 -5.38 -6.77 -7.45
C ASP A 29 -5.57 -5.93 -8.74
N GLU A 30 -6.44 -6.35 -9.65
CA GLU A 30 -6.69 -5.66 -10.92
C GLU A 30 -7.66 -4.48 -10.74
N GLY A 31 -8.78 -4.70 -10.05
CA GLY A 31 -9.80 -3.68 -9.78
C GLY A 31 -9.44 -2.66 -8.69
N SER A 32 -8.55 -3.01 -7.75
CA SER A 32 -8.07 -2.09 -6.71
C SER A 32 -7.11 -1.02 -7.23
N GLY A 33 -6.74 -1.07 -8.52
CA GLY A 33 -5.85 -0.10 -9.14
C GLY A 33 -4.42 -0.14 -8.60
N ASN A 34 -4.02 -1.18 -7.86
CA ASN A 34 -2.68 -1.35 -7.29
C ASN A 34 -2.26 -0.13 -6.44
N SER A 35 -2.97 0.10 -5.35
CA SER A 35 -2.77 1.27 -4.48
C SER A 35 -1.31 1.42 -4.02
N ILE A 36 -0.82 2.67 -4.08
CA ILE A 36 0.53 3.04 -3.65
C ILE A 36 0.44 3.68 -2.26
N TYR A 37 1.34 3.29 -1.36
CA TYR A 37 1.36 3.78 0.02
C TYR A 37 2.78 3.94 0.56
N PHE A 38 2.90 4.71 1.64
CA PHE A 38 4.11 4.79 2.45
C PHE A 38 4.02 3.77 3.59
N PRO A 39 4.93 2.79 3.70
CA PRO A 39 4.84 1.74 4.71
C PRO A 39 5.31 2.17 6.10
N MET A 40 5.76 3.42 6.30
CA MET A 40 6.03 3.99 7.63
C MET A 40 4.70 4.24 8.38
N ALA A 41 4.02 3.15 8.70
CA ALA A 41 2.77 3.08 9.42
C ALA A 41 2.89 2.03 10.53
N GLU A 42 4.04 1.98 11.23
CA GLU A 42 4.15 1.15 12.43
C GLU A 42 3.72 1.86 13.70
N ASN A 43 3.51 3.19 13.74
CA ASN A 43 2.67 3.89 14.75
C ASN A 43 2.44 5.40 14.51
N THR A 44 3.22 6.08 13.67
CA THR A 44 2.98 7.48 13.28
C THR A 44 3.31 7.63 11.80
N ASN A 45 2.43 8.25 11.00
CA ASN A 45 2.68 8.57 9.59
C ASN A 45 3.68 9.74 9.44
N ASN A 46 4.66 9.84 10.35
CA ASN A 46 5.60 10.93 10.47
C ASN A 46 7.03 10.41 10.37
N LEU A 47 7.88 11.18 9.70
CA LEU A 47 9.33 11.01 9.69
C LEU A 47 9.93 12.29 10.25
N ASP A 48 10.50 12.20 11.45
CA ASP A 48 11.09 13.35 12.14
C ASP A 48 12.62 13.31 12.03
N TYR A 49 13.22 14.47 11.75
CA TYR A 49 14.67 14.64 11.70
C TYR A 49 15.08 15.95 12.38
N SER A 50 16.22 15.97 13.06
CA SER A 50 16.79 17.16 13.69
C SER A 50 18.30 17.20 13.50
N PHE A 51 18.78 18.30 12.91
CA PHE A 51 20.22 18.59 12.78
C PHE A 51 20.91 18.83 14.14
N GLY A 52 20.15 19.08 15.22
CA GLY A 52 20.72 19.33 16.54
C GLY A 52 21.51 18.17 17.14
N TYR A 53 21.37 16.96 16.60
CA TYR A 53 22.12 15.77 17.00
C TYR A 53 23.32 15.46 16.09
N ASP A 54 23.46 16.18 14.98
CA ASP A 54 24.57 15.97 14.06
C ASP A 54 25.83 16.67 14.55
N LYS A 55 26.99 16.05 14.29
CA LYS A 55 28.28 16.69 14.55
C LYS A 55 28.55 17.69 13.43
N GLU A 56 28.96 18.90 13.80
CA GLU A 56 29.53 19.87 12.84
C GLU A 56 30.56 19.18 11.93
N PRO A 57 30.55 19.41 10.60
CA PRO A 57 29.85 20.47 9.86
C PRO A 57 28.68 19.96 9.00
N VAL A 58 27.91 18.97 9.44
CA VAL A 58 26.83 18.40 8.60
C VAL A 58 25.78 19.48 8.28
N GLN A 59 25.76 19.90 7.02
CA GLN A 59 24.81 20.89 6.49
C GLN A 59 23.66 20.24 5.70
N THR A 60 23.75 18.95 5.40
CA THR A 60 22.70 18.27 4.62
C THR A 60 22.52 16.83 5.08
N VAL A 61 21.30 16.32 4.96
CA VAL A 61 20.97 14.90 5.15
C VAL A 61 20.10 14.40 4.02
N THR A 62 20.22 13.12 3.65
CA THR A 62 19.30 12.49 2.69
C THR A 62 18.35 11.56 3.43
N LEU A 63 17.08 11.94 3.49
CA LEU A 63 15.99 11.09 3.94
C LEU A 63 15.61 10.11 2.82
N ARG A 64 15.41 8.85 3.18
CA ARG A 64 14.98 7.77 2.27
C ARG A 64 13.63 7.25 2.71
N VAL A 65 12.59 7.60 1.95
CA VAL A 65 11.21 7.25 2.25
C VAL A 65 10.77 6.11 1.32
N PRO A 66 10.50 4.91 1.85
CA PRO A 66 10.02 3.80 1.02
C PRO A 66 8.62 4.09 0.48
N VAL A 67 8.38 3.67 -0.76
CA VAL A 67 7.07 3.72 -1.42
C VAL A 67 6.72 2.29 -1.84
N ARG A 68 5.50 1.82 -1.57
CA ARG A 68 5.10 0.43 -1.84
C ARG A 68 3.78 0.35 -2.57
N ILE A 69 3.60 -0.75 -3.30
CA ILE A 69 2.29 -1.18 -3.79
C ILE A 69 1.63 -2.13 -2.77
N ILE A 70 0.30 -2.17 -2.80
CA ILE A 70 -0.46 -3.29 -2.25
C ILE A 70 -0.46 -4.44 -3.28
N GLY A 71 -0.42 -5.68 -2.80
CA GLY A 71 -0.51 -6.87 -3.62
C GLY A 71 0.85 -7.37 -4.12
N SER A 72 0.82 -8.15 -5.19
CA SER A 72 2.00 -8.82 -5.74
C SER A 72 2.79 -7.93 -6.71
N ALA A 73 4.06 -8.28 -6.93
CA ALA A 73 4.85 -7.72 -8.03
C ALA A 73 4.17 -8.00 -9.37
N VAL A 74 4.31 -7.07 -10.33
CA VAL A 74 3.74 -7.22 -11.67
C VAL A 74 4.79 -6.87 -12.72
N GLU A 75 4.64 -7.43 -13.92
CA GLU A 75 5.56 -7.24 -15.04
C GLU A 75 5.31 -5.93 -15.83
N LYS A 76 5.00 -4.84 -15.12
CA LYS A 76 4.89 -3.49 -15.69
C LYS A 76 5.43 -2.43 -14.73
N ASP A 77 6.09 -1.42 -15.30
CA ASP A 77 6.53 -0.23 -14.56
C ASP A 77 5.30 0.58 -14.09
N ARG A 78 5.35 1.07 -12.86
CA ARG A 78 4.29 1.88 -12.26
C ARG A 78 4.83 3.27 -11.90
N PRO A 79 4.64 4.28 -12.77
CA PRO A 79 4.98 5.64 -12.42
C PRO A 79 4.04 6.16 -11.32
N TYR A 80 4.56 7.00 -10.43
CA TYR A 80 3.76 7.66 -9.40
C TYR A 80 4.05 9.15 -9.32
N LYS A 81 3.03 9.89 -8.89
CA LYS A 81 3.11 11.34 -8.70
C LYS A 81 3.40 11.65 -7.24
N LEU A 82 4.45 12.43 -6.99
CA LEU A 82 4.67 13.09 -5.72
C LEU A 82 4.05 14.49 -5.78
N VAL A 83 3.24 14.83 -4.78
CA VAL A 83 2.69 16.18 -4.59
C VAL A 83 3.12 16.64 -3.21
N ILE A 84 3.71 17.83 -3.14
CA ILE A 84 4.03 18.49 -1.87
C ILE A 84 2.76 19.21 -1.40
N ALA A 85 2.35 18.99 -0.16
CA ALA A 85 1.15 19.60 0.38
C ALA A 85 1.32 21.13 0.52
N ASP A 86 0.27 21.88 0.19
CA ASP A 86 0.26 23.36 0.29
C ASP A 86 0.43 23.86 1.74
N SER A 87 0.18 22.99 2.72
CA SER A 87 0.42 23.27 4.15
C SER A 87 1.89 23.15 4.56
N SER A 88 2.78 22.70 3.67
CA SER A 88 4.21 22.62 3.97
C SER A 88 4.81 24.02 4.10
N THR A 89 5.53 24.25 5.19
CA THR A 89 6.29 25.49 5.39
C THR A 89 7.68 25.44 4.77
N MET A 90 8.12 24.27 4.29
CA MET A 90 9.44 24.07 3.69
C MET A 90 9.46 24.55 2.24
N LYS A 91 10.53 25.25 1.86
CA LYS A 91 10.75 25.79 0.53
C LYS A 91 11.64 24.85 -0.27
N LYS A 92 11.14 24.44 -1.43
CA LYS A 92 11.93 23.66 -2.40
C LYS A 92 13.19 24.45 -2.80
N ASP A 93 14.30 23.73 -2.98
CA ASP A 93 15.63 24.21 -3.36
C ASP A 93 16.35 25.07 -2.31
N LEU A 94 15.63 25.54 -1.27
CA LEU A 94 16.21 26.15 -0.07
C LEU A 94 16.32 25.13 1.06
N ASP A 95 15.19 24.59 1.53
CA ASP A 95 15.14 23.71 2.71
C ASP A 95 15.23 22.23 2.31
N TYR A 96 14.83 21.89 1.09
CA TYR A 96 14.92 20.51 0.59
C TYR A 96 15.03 20.39 -0.92
N LYS A 97 15.51 19.23 -1.38
CA LYS A 97 15.54 18.82 -2.79
C LYS A 97 15.09 17.37 -2.93
N ILE A 98 14.27 17.09 -3.95
CA ILE A 98 13.96 15.72 -4.35
C ILE A 98 15.06 15.24 -5.29
N LEU A 99 15.73 14.14 -4.93
CA LEU A 99 16.90 13.64 -5.67
C LEU A 99 16.52 12.72 -6.84
N ASP A 100 15.35 12.08 -6.79
CA ASP A 100 14.96 11.09 -7.80
C ASP A 100 14.46 11.76 -9.09
N ALA A 101 15.16 11.46 -10.19
CA ALA A 101 14.79 11.90 -11.53
C ALA A 101 13.50 11.21 -12.02
N GLU A 102 13.34 9.94 -11.67
CA GLU A 102 12.17 9.11 -12.03
C GLU A 102 11.51 8.58 -10.76
N ARG A 103 10.18 8.56 -10.74
CA ARG A 103 9.35 8.06 -9.64
C ARG A 103 8.55 6.89 -10.17
N VAL A 104 9.17 5.71 -10.13
CA VAL A 104 8.66 4.52 -10.81
C VAL A 104 8.98 3.28 -10.00
N ILE A 105 7.94 2.60 -9.52
CA ILE A 105 8.06 1.23 -9.02
C ILE A 105 8.27 0.34 -10.23
N ARG A 106 9.48 -0.19 -10.40
CA ARG A 106 9.88 -0.97 -11.58
C ARG A 106 9.13 -2.29 -11.66
N LYS A 107 8.97 -2.80 -12.88
CA LYS A 107 8.42 -4.15 -13.13
C LYS A 107 9.15 -5.21 -12.28
N GLY A 108 8.41 -6.19 -11.81
CA GLY A 108 8.94 -7.26 -10.96
C GLY A 108 9.26 -6.85 -9.53
N THR A 109 9.07 -5.58 -9.14
CA THR A 109 9.26 -5.11 -7.76
C THR A 109 7.96 -4.62 -7.12
N VAL A 110 7.97 -4.53 -5.79
CA VAL A 110 6.84 -4.04 -4.97
C VAL A 110 7.12 -2.69 -4.31
N SER A 111 8.31 -2.12 -4.54
CA SER A 111 8.74 -0.92 -3.84
C SER A 111 9.67 -0.04 -4.68
N ASP A 112 9.62 1.25 -4.39
CA ASP A 112 10.60 2.27 -4.77
C ASP A 112 11.07 3.01 -3.50
N THR A 113 12.07 3.87 -3.62
CA THR A 113 12.55 4.73 -2.52
C THR A 113 12.62 6.17 -2.98
N LEU A 114 11.86 7.04 -2.33
CA LEU A 114 11.95 8.48 -2.50
C LEU A 114 13.11 9.04 -1.67
N ALA A 115 14.06 9.70 -2.31
CA ALA A 115 15.19 10.36 -1.69
C ALA A 115 14.98 11.89 -1.64
N ILE A 116 14.99 12.42 -0.41
CA ILE A 116 14.79 13.85 -0.13
C ILE A 116 16.03 14.36 0.62
N GLN A 117 16.77 15.27 0.00
CA GLN A 117 17.84 15.99 0.68
C GLN A 117 17.25 17.15 1.48
N LEU A 118 17.63 17.27 2.75
CA LEU A 118 17.39 18.45 3.58
C LEU A 118 18.67 19.31 3.62
N ASN A 119 18.52 20.63 3.67
CA ASN A 119 19.62 21.60 3.84
C ASN A 119 19.45 22.42 5.12
#